data_AF-M6W7N7-F1
#
_entry.id   AF-M6W7N7-F1
#
_cell.length_a   1.000
_cell.length_b   1.000
_cell.length_c   1.000
_cell.angle_alpha   90.00
_cell.angle_beta   90.00
_cell.angle_gamma   90.00
#
_symmetry.space_group_name_H-M   'P 1'
#
loop_
_entity.id
_entity.type
_entity.pdbx_description
1 polymer ?
#
loop_
_entity_poly.entity_id
_entity_poly.type
_entity_poly.pdbx_seq_one_letter_code
_entity_poly.pdbx_strand_id
1 'polypeptide(L)'
;MIRYIPSFIFVYLFYLPFRILPYRLCLLYGRLLVFLLYPFAKKHRRIAYENISHAFPDYTETQKKELVRKSILHIGNLVAGTLFAPRLNQKWMDRYLVYDPESLAIEKKQTKKVSESF
;
A
#
# COMPACT_ATOMS: atom_id res chain seq x y z
N MET A 1 -21.91 -25.20 -7.47
CA MET A 1 -21.60 -24.44 -6.24
C MET A 1 -20.30 -24.92 -5.57
N ILE A 2 -20.09 -26.24 -5.40
CA ILE A 2 -18.94 -26.84 -4.68
C ILE A 2 -17.56 -26.51 -5.30
N ARG A 3 -17.47 -26.35 -6.63
CA ARG A 3 -16.20 -26.10 -7.35
C ARG A 3 -15.44 -24.85 -6.88
N TYR A 4 -16.13 -23.84 -6.36
CA TYR A 4 -15.53 -22.57 -5.94
C TYR A 4 -15.16 -22.53 -4.46
N ILE A 5 -15.61 -23.52 -3.67
CA ILE A 5 -15.32 -23.59 -2.23
C ILE A 5 -13.81 -23.54 -1.95
N PRO A 6 -12.94 -24.27 -2.68
CA PRO A 6 -11.49 -24.17 -2.47
C PRO A 6 -10.92 -22.78 -2.75
N SER A 7 -11.39 -22.11 -3.80
CA SER A 7 -11.00 -20.73 -4.13
C SER A 7 -11.44 -19.75 -3.04
N PHE A 8 -12.64 -19.91 -2.51
CA PHE A 8 -13.14 -19.09 -1.39
C PHE A 8 -12.31 -19.31 -0.12
N ILE A 9 -12.00 -20.56 0.22
CA ILE A 9 -11.14 -20.88 1.37
C ILE A 9 -9.76 -20.26 1.19
N PHE A 10 -9.18 -20.36 -0.01
CA PHE A 10 -7.87 -19.78 -0.32
C PHE A 10 -7.85 -18.26 -0.16
N VAL A 11 -8.83 -17.56 -0.74
CA VAL A 11 -8.95 -16.10 -0.62
C VAL A 11 -9.20 -15.69 0.83
N TYR A 12 -10.05 -16.42 1.55
CA TYR A 12 -10.33 -16.15 2.96
C TYR A 12 -9.09 -16.33 3.82
N LEU A 13 -8.32 -17.41 3.59
CA LEU A 13 -7.06 -17.64 4.30
C LEU A 13 -6.03 -16.55 4.01
N PHE A 14 -6.00 -16.03 2.78
CA PHE A 14 -5.16 -14.89 2.40
C PHE A 14 -5.58 -13.57 3.05
N TYR A 15 -6.89 -13.38 3.27
CA TYR A 15 -7.44 -12.19 3.89
C TYR A 15 -7.33 -12.19 5.42
N LEU A 16 -7.39 -13.38 6.04
CA LEU A 16 -7.42 -13.57 7.49
C LEU A 16 -6.26 -12.86 8.24
N PRO A 17 -5.00 -12.88 7.75
CA PRO A 17 -3.92 -12.12 8.37
C PRO A 17 -4.22 -10.62 8.50
N PHE A 18 -4.84 -9.99 7.51
CA PHE A 18 -5.16 -8.55 7.55
C PHE A 18 -6.21 -8.20 8.60
N ARG A 19 -7.03 -9.18 9.00
CA ARG A 19 -8.07 -9.01 10.03
C ARG A 19 -7.50 -9.12 11.46
N ILE A 20 -6.49 -9.95 11.66
CA ILE A 20 -5.96 -10.27 12.99
C ILE A 20 -4.70 -9.46 13.31
N LEU A 21 -3.80 -9.29 12.34
CA LEU A 21 -2.48 -8.70 12.60
C LEU A 21 -2.56 -7.21 12.93
N PRO A 22 -1.64 -6.68 13.76
CA PRO A 22 -1.44 -5.24 13.93
C PRO A 22 -0.90 -4.61 12.64
N TYR A 23 -1.16 -3.32 12.45
CA TYR A 23 -0.87 -2.59 11.21
C TYR A 23 0.55 -2.80 10.65
N ARG A 24 1.59 -2.72 11.51
CA ARG A 24 2.98 -2.93 11.10
C ARG A 24 3.24 -4.31 10.51
N LEU A 25 2.60 -5.35 11.07
CA LEU A 25 2.71 -6.72 10.56
C LEU A 25 1.89 -6.92 9.29
N CYS A 26 0.75 -6.23 9.14
CA CYS A 26 0.02 -6.21 7.87
C CYS A 26 0.87 -5.64 6.73
N LEU A 27 1.60 -4.54 6.98
CA LEU A 27 2.53 -3.96 6.01
C LEU A 27 3.66 -4.92 5.65
N LEU A 28 4.25 -5.58 6.66
CA LEU A 28 5.28 -6.59 6.43
C LEU A 28 4.74 -7.75 5.59
N TYR A 29 3.55 -8.25 5.92
CA TYR A 29 2.88 -9.33 5.19
C TYR A 29 2.61 -8.95 3.73
N GLY A 30 2.07 -7.75 3.47
CA GLY A 30 1.86 -7.25 2.11
C GLY A 30 3.16 -7.14 1.30
N ARG A 31 4.24 -6.65 1.90
CA ARG A 31 5.57 -6.65 1.25
C ARG A 31 6.06 -8.06 0.97
N LEU A 32 5.85 -8.99 1.89
CA LEU A 32 6.25 -10.40 1.76
C LEU A 32 5.53 -11.04 0.57
N LEU A 33 4.22 -10.83 0.45
CA LEU A 33 3.43 -11.32 -0.68
C LEU A 33 3.95 -10.79 -2.02
N VAL A 34 4.19 -9.48 -2.12
CA VAL A 34 4.73 -8.89 -3.34
C VAL A 34 6.17 -9.33 -3.60
N PHE A 35 6.97 -9.55 -2.57
CA PHE A 35 8.32 -10.10 -2.70
C PHE A 35 8.30 -11.52 -3.29
N LEU A 36 7.38 -12.39 -2.86
CA LEU A 36 7.18 -13.72 -3.44
C LEU A 36 6.74 -13.65 -4.92
N LEU A 37 5.94 -12.64 -5.27
CA LEU A 37 5.46 -12.43 -6.64
C LEU A 37 6.46 -11.67 -7.53
N TYR A 38 7.45 -11.00 -6.95
CA TYR A 38 8.49 -10.23 -7.65
C TYR A 38 9.19 -10.98 -8.79
N PRO A 39 9.60 -12.26 -8.65
CA PRO A 39 10.22 -13.00 -9.77
C PRO A 39 9.27 -13.22 -10.95
N PHE A 40 7.96 -13.31 -10.72
CA PHE A 40 6.94 -13.51 -11.76
C PHE A 40 6.57 -12.19 -12.45
N ALA A 41 6.77 -11.05 -11.80
CA ALA A 41 6.43 -9.72 -12.30
C ALA A 41 7.41 -9.14 -13.34
N LYS A 42 8.00 -9.98 -14.22
CA LYS A 42 9.02 -9.54 -15.21
C LYS A 42 8.56 -8.37 -16.07
N LYS A 43 7.32 -8.41 -16.58
CA LYS A 43 6.72 -7.34 -17.39
C LYS A 43 6.62 -6.03 -16.62
N HIS A 44 6.10 -6.07 -15.38
CA HIS A 44 5.94 -4.89 -14.54
C HIS A 44 7.29 -4.27 -14.14
N ARG A 45 8.32 -5.11 -13.91
CA ARG A 45 9.70 -4.63 -13.68
C ARG A 45 10.23 -3.85 -14.87
N ARG A 46 9.98 -4.31 -16.10
CA ARG A 46 10.44 -3.60 -17.32
C ARG A 46 9.77 -2.24 -17.45
N ILE A 47 8.44 -2.19 -17.28
CA ILE A 47 7.68 -0.94 -17.36
C ILE A 47 8.13 0.05 -16.27
N ALA A 48 8.29 -0.42 -15.03
CA ALA A 48 8.77 0.42 -13.94
C ALA A 48 10.19 0.94 -14.21
N TYR A 49 11.05 0.12 -14.81
CA TYR A 49 12.40 0.50 -15.20
C TYR A 49 12.42 1.58 -16.29
N GLU A 50 11.61 1.41 -17.34
CA GLU A 50 11.44 2.41 -18.41
C GLU A 50 10.96 3.74 -17.80
N ASN A 51 9.90 3.72 -16.98
CA ASN A 51 9.36 4.90 -16.32
C ASN A 51 10.38 5.62 -15.43
N ILE A 52 11.14 4.86 -14.62
CA ILE A 52 12.19 5.42 -13.75
C ILE A 52 13.34 5.97 -14.59
N SER A 53 13.70 5.31 -15.68
CA SER A 53 14.77 5.78 -16.58
C SER A 53 14.41 7.09 -17.26
N HIS A 54 13.13 7.26 -17.62
CA HIS A 54 12.63 8.52 -18.16
C HIS A 54 12.52 9.63 -17.09
N ALA A 55 12.06 9.31 -15.88
CA ALA A 55 11.91 10.28 -14.81
C ALA A 55 13.24 10.71 -14.16
N PHE A 56 14.22 9.81 -14.12
CA PHE A 56 15.52 10.01 -13.48
C PHE A 56 16.65 9.60 -14.45
N PRO A 57 16.88 10.37 -15.52
CA PRO A 57 17.89 10.04 -16.53
C PRO A 57 19.30 9.96 -15.93
N ASP A 58 19.61 10.86 -14.99
CA ASP A 58 20.93 11.01 -14.35
C ASP A 58 21.30 9.89 -13.37
N TYR A 59 20.36 8.99 -13.06
CA TYR A 59 20.63 7.90 -12.13
C TYR A 59 21.45 6.79 -12.80
N THR A 60 22.37 6.21 -12.03
CA THR A 60 23.11 5.02 -12.44
C THR A 60 22.18 3.80 -12.58
N GLU A 61 22.61 2.81 -13.35
CA GLU A 61 21.87 1.55 -13.55
C GLU A 61 21.52 0.84 -12.24
N THR A 62 22.42 0.89 -11.25
CA THR A 62 22.21 0.30 -9.92
C THR A 62 21.14 1.06 -9.14
N GLN A 63 21.19 2.39 -9.14
CA GLN A 63 20.16 3.24 -8.52
C GLN A 63 18.79 3.02 -9.16
N LYS A 64 18.71 2.95 -10.49
CA LYS A 64 17.46 2.68 -11.22
C LYS A 64 16.88 1.32 -10.82
N LYS A 65 17.68 0.26 -10.82
CA LYS A 65 17.24 -1.09 -10.42
C LYS A 65 16.77 -1.15 -8.96
N GLU A 66 17.49 -0.49 -8.06
CA GLU A 66 17.10 -0.42 -6.65
C GLU A 66 15.79 0.35 -6.47
N LEU A 67 15.59 1.45 -7.19
CA LEU A 67 14.35 2.22 -7.17
C LEU A 67 13.17 1.42 -7.73
N VAL A 68 13.38 0.65 -8.81
CA VAL A 68 12.37 -0.30 -9.35
C VAL A 68 11.98 -1.33 -8.30
N ARG A 69 12.97 -1.94 -7.62
CA ARG A 69 12.73 -2.92 -6.56
C ARG A 69 11.92 -2.30 -5.42
N LYS A 70 12.33 -1.13 -4.93
CA LYS A 70 11.62 -0.40 -3.86
C LYS A 70 10.20 -0.03 -4.28
N SER A 71 10.01 0.48 -5.48
CA SER A 71 8.71 0.85 -6.04
C SER A 71 7.75 -0.34 -6.09
N ILE A 72 8.22 -1.50 -6.60
CA ILE A 72 7.38 -2.70 -6.66
C ILE A 72 7.07 -3.22 -5.27
N LEU A 73 8.06 -3.29 -4.36
CA LEU A 73 7.79 -3.72 -2.98
C LEU A 73 6.84 -2.76 -2.25
N HIS A 74 6.83 -1.48 -2.61
CA HIS A 74 5.91 -0.49 -2.05
C HIS A 74 4.45 -0.78 -2.43
N ILE A 75 4.18 -1.43 -3.57
CA ILE A 75 2.84 -1.92 -3.93
C ILE A 75 2.27 -2.84 -2.83
N GLY A 76 3.14 -3.62 -2.17
CA GLY A 76 2.72 -4.46 -1.04
C GLY A 76 2.20 -3.65 0.15
N ASN A 77 2.76 -2.47 0.40
CA ASN A 77 2.24 -1.56 1.43
C ASN A 77 0.89 -0.98 1.03
N LEU A 78 0.73 -0.58 -0.24
CA LEU A 78 -0.53 -0.08 -0.77
C LEU A 78 -1.65 -1.11 -0.61
N VAL A 79 -1.43 -2.34 -1.08
CA VAL A 79 -2.41 -3.43 -0.96
C VAL A 79 -2.71 -3.72 0.52
N ALA A 80 -1.69 -3.82 1.37
CA ALA A 80 -1.89 -4.03 2.80
C ALA A 80 -2.68 -2.91 3.47
N GLY A 81 -2.39 -1.65 3.11
CA GLY A 81 -3.10 -0.47 3.59
C GLY A 81 -4.57 -0.48 3.16
N THR A 82 -4.85 -0.79 1.90
CA THR A 82 -6.22 -0.92 1.37
C THR A 82 -7.00 -2.02 2.08
N LEU A 83 -6.41 -3.19 2.29
CA LEU A 83 -7.07 -4.30 2.99
C LEU A 83 -7.24 -4.02 4.49
N PHE A 84 -6.36 -3.21 5.09
CA PHE A 84 -6.48 -2.74 6.47
C PHE A 84 -7.45 -1.56 6.61
N ALA A 85 -7.80 -0.86 5.52
CA ALA A 85 -8.60 0.37 5.54
C ALA A 85 -9.89 0.28 6.38
N PRO A 86 -10.66 -0.83 6.36
CA PRO A 86 -11.86 -0.96 7.19
C PRO A 86 -11.61 -0.90 8.72
N ARG A 87 -10.35 -1.07 9.15
CA ARG A 87 -9.92 -1.01 10.56
C ARG A 87 -9.33 0.34 10.95
N LEU A 88 -9.24 1.29 10.02
CA LEU A 88 -8.77 2.64 10.31
C LEU A 88 -9.78 3.34 11.19
N ASN A 89 -9.31 3.89 12.31
CA ASN A 89 -10.10 4.65 13.26
C ASN A 89 -9.28 5.85 13.74
N GLN A 90 -9.93 6.77 14.47
CA GLN A 90 -9.27 7.98 14.97
C GLN A 90 -7.99 7.66 15.77
N LYS A 91 -8.03 6.65 16.66
CA LYS A 91 -6.85 6.22 17.43
C LYS A 91 -5.67 5.78 16.56
N TRP A 92 -5.95 5.17 15.41
CA TRP A 92 -4.93 4.80 14.44
C TRP A 92 -4.38 6.04 13.75
N MET A 93 -5.24 6.98 13.33
CA MET A 93 -4.82 8.23 12.69
C MET A 93 -3.93 9.04 13.62
N ASP A 94 -4.34 9.26 14.86
CA ASP A 94 -3.56 10.01 15.86
C ASP A 94 -2.18 9.38 16.13
N ARG A 95 -2.04 8.06 15.93
CA ARG A 95 -0.80 7.32 16.16
C ARG A 95 0.15 7.31 14.95
N TYR A 96 -0.38 7.30 13.72
CA TYR A 96 0.40 7.01 12.52
C TYR A 96 0.34 8.12 11.45
N LEU A 97 -0.64 9.00 11.51
CA LEU A 97 -0.81 10.09 10.56
C LEU A 97 -0.10 11.33 11.09
N VAL A 98 0.88 11.80 10.33
CA VAL A 98 1.58 13.06 10.60
C VAL A 98 1.19 14.01 9.50
N TYR A 99 0.45 15.06 9.86
CA TYR A 99 0.09 16.12 8.93
C TYR A 99 1.25 17.10 8.80
N ASP A 100 1.51 17.55 7.58
CA ASP A 100 2.25 18.80 7.40
C ASP A 100 1.34 19.99 7.80
N PRO A 101 1.93 21.15 8.18
CA PRO A 101 1.16 22.30 8.64
C PRO A 101 0.11 22.80 7.64
N GLU A 102 0.38 22.73 6.34
CA GLU A 102 -0.55 23.14 5.28
C GLU A 102 -1.70 22.14 5.16
N SER A 103 -1.41 20.83 5.18
CA SER A 103 -2.45 19.79 5.18
C SER A 103 -3.37 19.89 6.40
N LEU A 104 -2.82 20.17 7.58
CA LEU A 104 -3.61 20.37 8.80
C LEU A 104 -4.55 21.58 8.68
N ALA A 105 -4.10 22.65 8.04
CA ALA A 105 -4.92 23.83 7.79
C ALA A 105 -6.05 23.56 6.79
N ILE A 106 -5.79 22.72 5.77
CA ILE A 106 -6.80 22.29 4.79
C ILE A 106 -7.87 21.42 5.47
N GLU A 107 -7.46 20.44 6.28
CA GLU A 107 -8.39 19.56 7.00
C GLU A 107 -9.29 20.36 7.94
N LYS A 108 -8.72 21.27 8.75
CA LYS A 108 -9.50 22.14 9.64
C LYS A 108 -10.53 23.00 8.87
N LYS A 109 -10.17 23.50 7.70
CA LYS A 109 -11.11 24.25 6.84
C LYS A 109 -12.26 23.37 6.33
N GLN A 110 -11.96 22.11 5.97
CA GLN A 110 -12.98 21.16 5.51
C GLN A 110 -13.91 20.73 6.65
N THR A 111 -13.38 20.37 7.81
CA THR A 111 -14.18 20.00 8.99
C THR A 111 -15.11 21.13 9.42
N LYS A 112 -14.63 22.38 9.40
CA LYS A 112 -15.43 23.56 9.76
C LYS A 112 -16.59 23.82 8.78
N LYS A 113 -16.36 23.67 7.48
CA LYS A 113 -17.43 23.76 6.47
C LYS A 113 -18.50 22.70 6.67
N VAL A 114 -18.11 21.46 6.98
CA VAL A 114 -19.07 20.38 7.21
C VAL A 114 -19.91 20.64 8.47
N SER A 115 -19.33 21.18 9.54
CA SER A 115 -20.10 21.53 10.76
C SER A 115 -21.04 22.72 10.60
N GLU A 116 -20.80 23.62 9.64
CA GLU A 116 -21.67 24.78 9.35
C GLU A 116 -22.79 24.43 8.33
N SER A 117 -22.81 23.20 7.81
CA SER A 117 -23.77 22.71 6.82
C SER A 117 -24.96 21.93 7.44
N PHE A 118 -25.01 21.82 8.76
CA PHE A 118 -26.05 21.16 9.56
C PHE A 118 -26.54 22.12 10.64
#